data_AF-A0A8S0QU98-F1
#
_entry.id   AF-A0A8S0QU98-F1
#
_cell.length_a   1.000
_cell.length_b   1.000
_cell.length_c   1.000
_cell.angle_alpha   90.00
_cell.angle_beta   90.00
_cell.angle_gamma   90.00
#
_symmetry.space_group_name_H-M   'P 1'
#
loop_
_entity.id
_entity.type
_entity.pdbx_description
1 polymer ?
#
loop_
_entity_poly.entity_id
_entity_poly.type
_entity_poly.pdbx_seq_one_letter_code
_entity_poly.pdbx_strand_id
1 'polypeptide(L)'
;MDVMNQEIWRIGNAWALGIVAGDLPKYRDLVLSYGALVPLLAQFNDKTKLSLSMLRNATWTLSNFCRGKPQPQFEQQVKPAFLAFAHLIHTNDEVILTDACRALSYLSDGTNDKIQAVIKAGVCPRLVELLLHPSPSVLIPALRTVGNIVTGDDIQTQVSSWLL
;
A
#
# COMPACT_ATOMS: atom_id res chain seq x y z
N MET A 1 30.88 11.70 -6.62
CA MET A 1 29.64 11.95 -5.86
C MET A 1 28.81 10.68 -5.98
N ASP A 2 29.08 9.77 -5.06
CA ASP A 2 28.96 8.34 -5.29
C ASP A 2 27.54 7.82 -5.11
N VAL A 3 27.28 6.66 -5.73
CA VAL A 3 26.01 5.91 -5.67
C VAL A 3 25.49 5.77 -4.24
N MET A 4 26.38 5.61 -3.26
CA MET A 4 26.07 5.54 -1.83
C MET A 4 25.44 6.83 -1.27
N ASN A 5 25.82 8.01 -1.76
CA ASN A 5 25.19 9.28 -1.38
C ASN A 5 23.80 9.42 -1.99
N GLN A 6 23.56 8.88 -3.19
CA GLN A 6 22.21 8.84 -3.78
C GLN A 6 21.29 7.87 -3.03
N GLU A 7 21.79 6.71 -2.60
CA GLU A 7 21.03 5.77 -1.77
C GLU A 7 20.65 6.37 -0.41
N ILE A 8 21.60 6.97 0.31
CA ILE A 8 21.34 7.62 1.61
C ILE A 8 20.33 8.78 1.44
N TRP A 9 20.44 9.58 0.37
CA TRP A 9 19.45 10.63 0.06
C TRP A 9 18.06 10.06 -0.24
N ARG A 10 17.97 8.97 -0.99
CA ARG A 10 16.69 8.32 -1.35
C ARG A 10 16.02 7.67 -0.14
N ILE A 11 16.80 7.01 0.72
CA ILE A 11 16.35 6.39 1.98
C ILE A 11 15.87 7.46 2.96
N GLY A 12 16.71 8.47 3.19
CA GLY A 12 16.42 9.55 4.14
C GLY A 12 15.15 10.31 3.79
N ASN A 13 14.93 10.58 2.50
CA ASN A 13 13.73 11.29 2.05
C ASN A 13 12.46 10.45 2.18
N ALA A 14 12.46 9.19 1.75
CA ALA A 14 11.26 8.35 1.86
C ALA A 14 10.84 8.19 3.33
N TRP A 15 11.78 7.82 4.19
CA TRP A 15 11.50 7.61 5.62
C TRP A 15 11.05 8.89 6.33
N ALA A 16 11.71 10.03 6.09
CA ALA A 16 11.30 11.31 6.67
C ALA A 16 9.90 11.72 6.21
N LEU A 17 9.57 11.56 4.92
CA LEU A 17 8.23 11.80 4.40
C LEU A 17 7.19 10.86 5.03
N GLY A 18 7.56 9.60 5.26
CA GLY A 18 6.70 8.63 5.94
C GLY A 18 6.39 9.01 7.38
N ILE A 19 7.34 9.59 8.11
CA ILE A 19 7.11 10.11 9.47
C ILE A 19 6.13 11.27 9.43
N VAL A 20 6.38 12.27 8.58
CA VAL A 20 5.52 13.46 8.46
C VAL A 20 4.10 13.07 8.05
N ALA A 21 3.95 12.19 7.06
CA ALA A 21 2.65 11.70 6.62
C ALA A 21 1.95 10.80 7.65
N GLY A 22 2.71 10.12 8.50
CA GLY A 22 2.17 9.20 9.51
C GLY A 22 1.57 9.88 10.75
N ASP A 23 1.89 11.17 10.98
CA ASP A 23 1.51 11.91 12.18
C ASP A 23 0.02 12.29 12.20
N LEU A 24 -0.39 13.22 11.32
CA LEU A 24 -1.78 13.67 11.19
C LEU A 24 -2.25 13.68 9.74
N PRO A 25 -3.56 13.45 9.47
CA PRO A 25 -4.12 13.49 8.12
C PRO A 25 -3.76 14.77 7.33
N LYS A 26 -3.73 15.93 8.00
CA LYS A 26 -3.34 17.21 7.37
C LYS A 26 -1.91 17.21 6.81
N TYR A 27 -0.98 16.51 7.47
CA TYR A 27 0.42 16.44 7.03
C TYR A 27 0.61 15.42 5.92
N ARG A 28 -0.12 14.29 5.98
CA ARG A 28 -0.25 13.36 4.86
C ARG A 28 -0.72 14.08 3.60
N ASP A 29 -1.82 14.83 3.69
CA ASP A 29 -2.41 15.52 2.55
C ASP A 29 -1.48 16.61 2.01
N LEU A 30 -0.73 17.29 2.88
CA LEU A 30 0.30 18.25 2.51
C LEU A 30 1.45 17.57 1.75
N VAL A 31 1.97 16.45 2.25
CA VAL A 31 3.03 15.69 1.57
C VAL A 31 2.56 15.20 0.19
N LEU A 32 1.31 14.71 0.10
CA LEU A 32 0.71 14.29 -1.16
C LEU A 32 0.48 15.47 -2.13
N SER A 33 0.09 16.64 -1.64
CA SER A 33 -0.14 17.83 -2.50
C SER A 33 1.15 18.38 -3.11
N TYR A 34 2.31 18.16 -2.46
CA TYR A 34 3.62 18.42 -3.05
C TYR A 34 4.08 17.35 -4.06
N GLY A 35 3.24 16.38 -4.40
CA GLY A 35 3.53 15.39 -5.44
C GLY A 35 4.49 14.27 -5.01
N ALA A 36 4.67 14.04 -3.70
CA ALA A 36 5.62 13.07 -3.16
C ALA A 36 5.37 11.61 -3.59
N LEU A 37 4.16 11.27 -4.01
CA LEU A 37 3.81 9.91 -4.41
C LEU A 37 4.57 9.43 -5.65
N VAL A 38 4.64 10.24 -6.71
CA VAL A 38 5.22 9.80 -7.99
C VAL A 38 6.71 9.46 -7.86
N PRO A 39 7.55 10.29 -7.22
CA PRO A 39 8.94 9.94 -6.96
C PRO A 39 9.10 8.72 -6.07
N LEU A 40 8.21 8.52 -5.10
CA LEU A 40 8.21 7.32 -4.26
C LEU A 40 7.90 6.07 -5.08
N LEU A 41 6.89 6.11 -5.94
CA LEU A 41 6.50 5.00 -6.81
C LEU A 41 7.60 4.63 -7.81
N ALA A 42 8.30 5.63 -8.36
CA ALA A 42 9.43 5.41 -9.27
C ALA A 42 10.54 4.56 -8.65
N GLN A 43 10.67 4.54 -7.32
CA GLN A 43 11.68 3.71 -6.66
C GLN A 43 11.42 2.22 -6.88
N PHE A 44 10.16 1.76 -6.82
CA PHE A 44 9.81 0.34 -6.95
C PHE A 44 10.09 -0.26 -8.33
N ASN A 45 10.25 0.58 -9.37
CA ASN A 45 10.51 0.12 -10.73
C ASN A 45 11.98 -0.24 -10.99
N ASP A 46 12.93 0.32 -10.24
CA ASP A 46 14.36 0.04 -10.41
C ASP A 46 14.83 -1.04 -9.42
N LYS A 47 14.45 -2.30 -9.68
CA LYS A 47 14.77 -3.47 -8.84
C LYS A 47 16.27 -3.71 -8.69
N THR A 48 17.10 -3.16 -9.57
CA THR A 48 18.56 -3.36 -9.55
C THR A 48 19.29 -2.49 -8.52
N LYS A 49 18.61 -1.50 -7.93
CA LYS A 49 19.22 -0.49 -7.05
C LYS A 49 18.54 -0.32 -5.68
N LEU A 50 17.54 -1.13 -5.34
CA LEU A 50 16.86 -1.02 -4.05
C LEU A 50 17.36 -2.12 -3.12
N SER A 51 18.05 -1.74 -2.05
CA SER A 51 18.30 -2.66 -0.95
C SER A 51 16.96 -3.00 -0.25
N LEU A 52 16.89 -4.18 0.37
CA LEU A 52 15.68 -4.63 1.08
C LEU A 52 15.22 -3.62 2.14
N SER A 53 16.15 -2.95 2.82
CA SER A 53 15.85 -1.91 3.80
C SER A 53 15.15 -0.70 3.16
N MET A 54 15.59 -0.27 1.98
CA MET A 54 14.95 0.82 1.25
C MET A 54 13.52 0.44 0.84
N LEU A 55 13.34 -0.80 0.38
CA LEU A 55 12.05 -1.30 -0.06
C LEU A 55 11.05 -1.37 1.10
N ARG A 56 11.50 -1.81 2.29
CA ARG A 56 10.70 -1.76 3.52
C ARG A 56 10.30 -0.33 3.87
N ASN A 57 11.25 0.61 3.91
CA ASN A 57 10.97 2.02 4.23
C ASN A 57 10.02 2.69 3.22
N ALA A 58 10.21 2.41 1.92
CA ALA A 58 9.34 2.93 0.87
C ALA A 58 7.92 2.35 0.98
N THR A 59 7.79 1.05 1.26
CA THR A 59 6.48 0.40 1.46
C THR A 59 5.77 0.95 2.69
N TRP A 60 6.50 1.11 3.80
CA TRP A 60 5.98 1.73 5.03
C TRP A 60 5.47 3.16 4.77
N THR A 61 6.26 3.97 4.09
CA THR A 61 5.90 5.35 3.69
C THR A 61 4.64 5.37 2.82
N LEU A 62 4.59 4.49 1.83
CA LEU A 62 3.43 4.36 0.94
C LEU A 62 2.17 3.94 1.72
N SER A 63 2.31 3.10 2.74
CA SER A 63 1.20 2.73 3.63
C SER A 63 0.68 3.93 4.44
N ASN A 64 1.58 4.82 4.91
CA ASN A 64 1.20 6.03 5.63
C ASN A 64 0.48 7.04 4.72
N PHE A 65 0.84 7.10 3.43
CA PHE A 65 0.13 7.93 2.45
C PHE A 65 -1.34 7.49 2.27
N CYS A 66 -1.67 6.23 2.58
CA CYS A 66 -3.03 5.70 2.50
C CYS A 66 -3.78 5.75 3.85
N ARG A 67 -3.09 6.05 4.95
CA ARG A 67 -3.60 5.93 6.32
C ARG A 67 -4.41 7.16 6.75
N GLY A 68 -5.37 6.96 7.66
CA GLY A 68 -6.00 8.04 8.43
C GLY A 68 -7.41 8.42 7.96
N LYS A 69 -8.15 9.10 8.84
CA LYS A 69 -9.50 9.63 8.58
C LYS A 69 -9.48 11.16 8.86
N PRO A 70 -9.99 12.03 7.98
CA PRO A 70 -10.56 11.70 6.66
C PRO A 70 -9.52 11.06 5.73
N GLN A 71 -9.99 10.23 4.80
CA GLN A 71 -9.11 9.53 3.86
C GLN A 71 -8.48 10.50 2.85
N PRO A 72 -7.30 10.17 2.31
CA PRO A 72 -6.69 10.97 1.25
C PRO A 72 -7.58 10.96 -0.01
N GLN A 73 -7.35 11.92 -0.91
CA GLN A 73 -8.11 12.01 -2.15
C GLN A 73 -7.81 10.79 -3.04
N PHE A 74 -8.80 9.91 -3.18
CA PHE A 74 -8.60 8.58 -3.75
C PHE A 74 -8.15 8.61 -5.21
N GLU A 75 -8.94 9.23 -6.07
CA GLU A 75 -8.72 9.26 -7.52
C GLU A 75 -7.48 10.08 -7.90
N GLN A 76 -7.31 11.26 -7.28
CA GLN A 76 -6.27 12.21 -7.65
C GLN A 76 -4.91 11.89 -7.04
N GLN A 77 -4.88 11.30 -5.84
CA GLN A 77 -3.64 11.11 -5.11
C GLN A 77 -3.25 9.65 -5.04
N VAL A 78 -4.04 8.77 -4.41
CA VAL A 78 -3.54 7.43 -4.01
C VAL A 78 -3.80 6.30 -5.00
N LYS A 79 -4.67 6.49 -6.00
CA LYS A 79 -4.97 5.47 -7.02
C LYS A 79 -3.74 4.90 -7.77
N PRO A 80 -2.70 5.68 -8.11
CA PRO A 80 -1.49 5.13 -8.74
C PRO A 80 -0.73 4.11 -7.86
N ALA A 81 -0.93 4.13 -6.54
CA ALA A 81 -0.23 3.23 -5.62
C ALA A 81 -0.69 1.76 -5.74
N PHE A 82 -1.87 1.49 -6.31
CA PHE A 82 -2.40 0.13 -6.45
C PHE A 82 -1.48 -0.80 -7.24
N LEU A 83 -0.84 -0.30 -8.30
CA LEU A 83 0.11 -1.11 -9.08
C LEU A 83 1.30 -1.55 -8.22
N ALA A 84 1.81 -0.66 -7.37
CA ALA A 84 2.88 -1.01 -6.45
C ALA A 84 2.40 -2.05 -5.43
N PHE A 85 1.24 -1.87 -4.81
CA PHE A 85 0.72 -2.85 -3.84
C PHE A 85 0.45 -4.21 -4.46
N ALA A 86 -0.09 -4.27 -5.68
CA ALA A 86 -0.29 -5.52 -6.40
C ALA A 86 1.02 -6.31 -6.60
N HIS A 87 2.15 -5.62 -6.77
CA HIS A 87 3.45 -6.28 -6.81
C HIS A 87 4.01 -6.62 -5.42
N LEU A 88 3.84 -5.73 -4.43
CA LEU A 88 4.44 -5.88 -3.09
C LEU A 88 3.84 -7.04 -2.28
N ILE A 89 2.56 -7.36 -2.47
CA ILE A 89 1.91 -8.51 -1.80
C ILE A 89 2.40 -9.88 -2.26
N HIS A 90 3.18 -9.94 -3.34
CA HIS A 90 3.82 -11.16 -3.84
C HIS A 90 5.26 -11.34 -3.34
N THR A 91 5.72 -10.45 -2.45
CA THR A 91 7.04 -10.62 -1.81
C THR A 91 6.99 -11.68 -0.71
N ASN A 92 8.15 -12.16 -0.29
CA ASN A 92 8.30 -13.08 0.84
C ASN A 92 8.70 -12.35 2.14
N ASP A 93 8.90 -11.03 2.07
CA ASP A 93 9.35 -10.24 3.21
C ASP A 93 8.16 -9.84 4.08
N GLU A 94 8.13 -10.34 5.31
CA GLU A 94 7.01 -10.13 6.22
C GLU A 94 6.72 -8.65 6.50
N VAL A 95 7.76 -7.81 6.58
CA VAL A 95 7.60 -6.37 6.85
C VAL A 95 6.92 -5.68 5.67
N ILE A 96 7.37 -5.97 4.45
CA ILE A 96 6.74 -5.45 3.22
C ILE A 96 5.29 -5.95 3.11
N LEU A 97 5.04 -7.24 3.35
CA LEU A 97 3.69 -7.81 3.30
C LEU A 97 2.76 -7.13 4.32
N THR A 98 3.23 -6.92 5.54
CA THR A 98 2.48 -6.25 6.61
C THR A 98 2.06 -4.85 6.19
N ASP A 99 2.99 -4.03 5.71
CA ASP A 99 2.70 -2.64 5.34
C ASP A 99 1.85 -2.54 4.07
N ALA A 100 2.06 -3.44 3.09
CA ALA A 100 1.25 -3.50 1.87
C ALA A 100 -0.20 -3.92 2.17
N CYS A 101 -0.40 -4.98 2.96
CA CYS A 101 -1.74 -5.41 3.36
C CYS A 101 -2.44 -4.34 4.20
N ARG A 102 -1.70 -3.66 5.09
CA ARG A 102 -2.24 -2.57 5.90
C ARG A 102 -2.74 -1.42 5.02
N ALA A 103 -1.97 -1.04 4.01
CA ALA A 103 -2.38 -0.02 3.05
C ALA A 103 -3.64 -0.43 2.27
N LEU A 104 -3.69 -1.66 1.76
CA LEU A 104 -4.88 -2.19 1.07
C LEU A 104 -6.12 -2.18 1.98
N SER A 105 -5.95 -2.48 3.27
CA SER A 105 -7.07 -2.42 4.24
C SER A 105 -7.60 -1.01 4.46
N TYR A 106 -6.75 0.02 4.31
CA TYR A 106 -7.19 1.43 4.36
C TYR A 106 -7.89 1.85 3.08
N LEU A 107 -7.41 1.36 1.93
CA LEU A 107 -7.95 1.69 0.61
C LEU A 107 -9.29 0.99 0.35
N SER A 108 -9.51 -0.20 0.91
CA SER A 108 -10.79 -0.93 0.79
C SER A 108 -11.84 -0.49 1.82
N ASP A 109 -11.46 0.25 2.87
CA ASP A 109 -12.38 0.78 3.88
C ASP A 109 -13.10 2.03 3.35
N GLY A 110 -14.13 1.87 2.52
CA GLY A 110 -14.86 2.99 1.95
C GLY A 110 -15.98 2.61 0.99
N THR A 111 -16.24 3.48 0.00
CA THR A 111 -17.31 3.31 -0.98
C THR A 111 -17.05 2.13 -1.93
N ASN A 112 -18.11 1.63 -2.57
CA ASN A 112 -18.01 0.54 -3.56
C ASN A 112 -17.00 0.86 -4.68
N ASP A 113 -16.84 2.12 -5.10
CA ASP A 113 -15.84 2.51 -6.09
C ASP A 113 -14.40 2.19 -5.66
N LYS A 114 -14.09 2.40 -4.38
CA LYS A 114 -12.76 2.08 -3.82
C LYS A 114 -12.55 0.58 -3.74
N ILE A 115 -13.58 -0.16 -3.31
CA ILE A 115 -13.57 -1.62 -3.29
C ILE A 115 -13.38 -2.16 -4.71
N GLN A 116 -14.08 -1.61 -5.71
CA GLN A 116 -13.91 -2.00 -7.12
C GLN A 116 -12.50 -1.73 -7.62
N ALA A 117 -11.88 -0.61 -7.23
CA ALA A 117 -10.50 -0.32 -7.60
C ALA A 117 -9.50 -1.32 -6.98
N VAL A 118 -9.73 -1.76 -5.74
CA VAL A 118 -8.95 -2.83 -5.09
C VAL A 118 -9.11 -4.13 -5.87
N ILE A 119 -10.34 -4.53 -6.20
CA ILE A 119 -10.62 -5.75 -7.00
C ILE A 119 -9.93 -5.67 -8.37
N LYS A 120 -10.06 -4.54 -9.08
CA LYS A 120 -9.45 -4.32 -10.40
C LYS A 120 -7.92 -4.30 -10.37
N ALA A 121 -7.31 -4.06 -9.20
CA ALA A 121 -5.86 -4.18 -9.03
C ALA A 121 -5.39 -5.66 -9.00
N GLY A 122 -6.31 -6.63 -8.99
CA GLY A 122 -5.98 -8.06 -9.08
C GLY A 122 -5.37 -8.64 -7.81
N VAL A 123 -5.59 -8.00 -6.65
CA VAL A 123 -4.95 -8.39 -5.38
C VAL A 123 -5.69 -9.51 -4.64
N CYS A 124 -6.96 -9.78 -4.99
CA CYS A 124 -7.83 -10.67 -4.22
C CYS A 124 -7.28 -12.11 -4.08
N PRO A 125 -6.81 -12.82 -5.14
CA PRO A 125 -6.32 -14.18 -4.99
C PRO A 125 -5.18 -14.29 -3.98
N ARG A 126 -4.23 -13.35 -4.09
CA ARG A 126 -3.08 -13.31 -3.18
C ARG A 126 -3.49 -12.92 -1.75
N LEU A 127 -4.45 -12.04 -1.56
CA LEU A 127 -4.96 -11.70 -0.23
C LEU A 127 -5.60 -12.91 0.46
N VAL A 128 -6.30 -13.76 -0.29
CA VAL A 128 -6.87 -15.02 0.21
C VAL A 128 -5.76 -15.97 0.65
N GLU A 129 -4.71 -16.15 -0.15
CA GLU A 129 -3.55 -16.97 0.24
C GLU A 129 -2.89 -16.46 1.53
N LEU A 130 -2.78 -15.12 1.67
CA LEU A 130 -2.20 -14.49 2.86
C LEU A 130 -3.05 -14.67 4.12
N LEU A 131 -4.30 -15.13 4.02
CA LEU A 131 -5.10 -15.55 5.19
C LEU A 131 -4.56 -16.82 5.86
N LEU A 132 -3.67 -17.55 5.19
CA LEU A 132 -2.97 -18.71 5.73
C LEU A 132 -1.55 -18.37 6.21
N HIS A 133 -1.15 -17.09 6.16
CA HIS A 133 0.19 -16.68 6.57
C HIS A 133 0.38 -16.86 8.09
N PRO A 134 1.51 -17.43 8.55
CA PRO A 134 1.71 -17.76 9.98
C PRO A 134 1.84 -16.53 10.87
N SER A 135 2.30 -15.39 10.32
CA SER A 135 2.43 -14.14 11.07
C SER A 135 1.09 -13.39 11.17
N PRO A 136 0.59 -13.12 12.40
CA PRO A 136 -0.60 -12.30 12.61
C PRO A 136 -0.49 -10.89 12.03
N SER A 137 0.73 -10.34 11.95
CA SER A 137 0.99 -9.00 11.40
C SER A 137 0.63 -8.89 9.92
N VAL A 138 0.71 -10.00 9.18
CA VAL A 138 0.26 -10.09 7.77
C VAL A 138 -1.20 -10.54 7.69
N LEU A 139 -1.58 -11.55 8.48
CA LEU A 139 -2.92 -12.13 8.47
C LEU A 139 -4.01 -11.11 8.79
N ILE A 140 -3.88 -10.34 9.87
CA ILE A 140 -4.92 -9.41 10.33
C ILE A 140 -5.26 -8.35 9.28
N PRO A 141 -4.31 -7.62 8.68
CA PRO A 141 -4.65 -6.64 7.64
C PRO A 141 -5.13 -7.30 6.34
N ALA A 142 -4.64 -8.49 5.98
CA ALA A 142 -5.18 -9.25 4.84
C ALA A 142 -6.65 -9.61 5.05
N LEU A 143 -6.97 -10.17 6.23
CA LEU A 143 -8.34 -10.50 6.64
C LEU A 143 -9.25 -9.29 6.64
N ARG A 144 -8.80 -8.16 7.19
CA ARG A 144 -9.55 -6.90 7.15
C ARG A 144 -9.82 -6.45 5.72
N THR A 145 -8.84 -6.58 4.83
CA THR A 145 -9.01 -6.21 3.41
C THR A 145 -10.07 -7.07 2.74
N VAL A 146 -10.02 -8.39 2.93
CA VAL A 146 -11.04 -9.32 2.42
C VAL A 146 -12.42 -9.01 3.01
N GLY A 147 -12.49 -8.78 4.32
CA GLY A 147 -13.71 -8.37 5.02
C GLY A 147 -14.34 -7.10 4.44
N ASN A 148 -13.53 -6.08 4.15
CA ASN A 148 -14.02 -4.87 3.51
C ASN A 148 -14.54 -5.13 2.07
N ILE A 149 -13.88 -6.01 1.31
CA ILE A 149 -14.31 -6.33 -0.06
C ILE A 149 -15.69 -7.00 -0.05
N VAL A 150 -15.95 -7.92 0.89
CA VAL A 150 -17.25 -8.60 0.99
C VAL A 150 -18.39 -7.74 1.53
N THR A 151 -18.09 -6.57 2.10
CA THR A 151 -19.13 -5.58 2.47
C THR A 151 -19.62 -4.75 1.27
N GLY A 152 -19.07 -4.98 0.08
CA GLY A 152 -19.51 -4.38 -1.17
C GLY A 152 -20.88 -4.88 -1.68
N ASP A 153 -21.27 -4.47 -2.88
CA ASP A 153 -22.51 -4.95 -3.52
C ASP A 153 -22.45 -6.44 -3.93
N ASP A 154 -23.60 -6.99 -4.36
CA ASP A 154 -23.73 -8.41 -4.73
C ASP A 154 -22.75 -8.83 -5.84
N ILE A 155 -22.35 -7.90 -6.73
CA ILE A 155 -21.37 -8.16 -7.79
C ILE A 155 -19.97 -8.30 -7.18
N GLN A 156 -19.61 -7.45 -6.22
CA GLN A 156 -18.35 -7.53 -5.47
C GLN A 156 -18.28 -8.79 -4.60
N THR A 157 -19.41 -9.18 -4.02
CA THR A 157 -19.55 -10.40 -3.23
C THR A 157 -19.40 -11.65 -4.09
N GLN A 158 -19.99 -11.68 -5.29
CA GLN A 158 -19.80 -12.77 -6.25
C GLN A 158 -18.34 -12.89 -6.69
N VAL A 159 -17.68 -11.79 -7.06
CA VAL A 159 -16.26 -11.83 -7.46
C VAL A 159 -15.38 -12.39 -6.32
N SER A 160 -15.69 -12.06 -5.07
CA SER A 160 -15.00 -12.66 -3.92
C SER A 160 -15.23 -14.17 -3.83
N SER A 161 -16.46 -14.63 -4.11
CA SER A 161 -16.81 -16.06 -4.12
C SER A 161 -16.21 -16.84 -5.28
N TRP A 162 -15.91 -16.21 -6.43
CA TRP A 162 -15.27 -16.85 -7.58
C TRP A 162 -13.75 -16.94 -7.46
N LEU A 163 -13.16 -16.23 -6.50
CA LEU A 163 -11.71 -16.16 -6.25
C LEU A 163 -11.28 -16.93 -4.98
N LEU A 164 -12.24 -17.54 -4.28
CA LEU A 164 -12.06 -18.54 -3.22
C LEU A 164 -12.20 -19.95 -3.81
#